data_AF-A0A7S0HMP0-F1
#
_entry.id   AF-A0A7S0HMP0-F1
#
_cell.length_a   1.000
_cell.length_b   1.000
_cell.length_c   1.000
_cell.angle_alpha   90.00
_cell.angle_beta   90.00
_cell.angle_gamma   90.00
#
_symmetry.space_group_name_H-M   'P 1'
#
loop_
_entity.id
_entity.type
_entity.pdbx_description
1 polymer ?
#
loop_
_entity_poly.entity_id
_entity_poly.type
_entity_poly.pdbx_seq_one_letter_code
_entity_poly.pdbx_strand_id
1 'polypeptide(L)'
;PIHGRMASATDAGRGKWRRLLIFHAISFACCACYLNSLDGDFVYDDGAAITKNADVTGNSSKVWDLFLHDFWGQELQSNDSHKSYRPLTTLTFRWNFLLFGRSANSFHSFNLILHALVSAQ
;
A
#
# COMPACT_ATOMS: atom_id res chain seq x y z
N PRO A 1 22.33 19.63 -40.49
CA PRO A 1 22.33 19.48 -39.01
C PRO A 1 20.99 19.85 -38.31
N ILE A 2 20.25 20.83 -38.83
CA ILE A 2 18.98 21.32 -38.24
C ILE A 2 17.77 20.37 -38.38
N HIS A 3 17.71 19.56 -39.45
CA HIS A 3 16.60 18.60 -39.66
C HIS A 3 16.59 17.43 -38.64
N GLY A 4 17.75 16.95 -38.20
CA GLY A 4 17.84 15.85 -37.22
C GLY A 4 17.41 16.24 -35.80
N ARG A 5 17.58 17.52 -35.42
CA ARG A 5 17.19 18.02 -34.08
C ARG A 5 15.68 18.12 -33.90
N MET A 6 14.94 18.49 -34.94
CA MET A 6 13.47 18.54 -34.89
C MET A 6 12.84 17.15 -34.81
N ALA A 7 13.34 16.18 -35.58
CA ALA A 7 12.86 14.80 -35.51
C ALA A 7 13.07 14.18 -34.11
N SER A 8 14.27 14.37 -33.53
CA SER A 8 14.59 13.92 -32.16
C SER A 8 13.68 14.52 -31.09
N ALA A 9 13.32 15.80 -31.18
CA ALA A 9 12.41 16.45 -30.23
C ALA A 9 10.97 15.91 -30.33
N THR A 10 10.48 15.65 -31.55
CA THR A 10 9.13 15.08 -31.77
C THR A 10 9.01 13.63 -31.29
N ASP A 11 10.08 12.84 -31.43
CA ASP A 11 10.11 11.44 -31.01
C ASP A 11 10.23 11.31 -29.48
N ALA A 12 11.02 12.20 -28.85
CA ALA A 12 11.07 12.35 -27.40
C ALA A 12 9.70 12.73 -26.81
N GLY A 13 8.98 13.66 -27.45
CA GLY A 13 7.62 14.03 -27.06
C GLY A 13 6.64 12.85 -27.16
N ARG A 14 6.66 12.11 -28.27
CA ARG A 14 5.81 10.93 -28.49
C ARG A 14 6.07 9.82 -27.46
N GLY A 15 7.34 9.62 -27.09
CA GLY A 15 7.74 8.70 -26.03
C GLY A 15 7.21 9.10 -24.64
N LYS A 16 7.22 10.40 -24.31
CA LYS A 16 6.66 10.93 -23.05
C LYS A 16 5.16 10.69 -22.97
N TRP A 17 4.41 11.02 -24.02
CA TRP A 17 2.96 10.81 -24.05
C TRP A 17 2.57 9.34 -23.96
N ARG A 18 3.31 8.44 -24.64
CA ARG A 18 3.07 7.00 -24.54
C ARG A 18 3.25 6.49 -23.11
N ARG A 19 4.29 6.94 -22.40
CA ARG A 19 4.51 6.56 -20.99
C ARG A 19 3.40 7.08 -20.09
N LEU A 20 2.98 8.33 -20.27
CA LEU A 20 1.85 8.89 -19.53
C LEU A 20 0.55 8.13 -19.78
N LEU A 21 0.27 7.75 -21.04
CA LEU A 21 -0.92 6.97 -21.37
C LEU A 21 -0.92 5.60 -20.69
N ILE A 22 0.22 4.90 -20.72
CA ILE A 22 0.36 3.59 -20.04
C ILE A 22 0.15 3.76 -18.53
N PHE A 23 0.80 4.76 -17.92
CA PHE A 23 0.66 5.06 -16.49
C PHE A 23 -0.82 5.23 -16.11
N HIS A 24 -1.54 6.10 -16.81
CA HIS A 24 -2.95 6.38 -16.51
C HIS A 24 -3.86 5.17 -16.79
N ALA A 25 -3.57 4.39 -17.84
CA ALA A 25 -4.35 3.19 -18.16
C ALA A 25 -4.21 2.14 -17.05
N ILE A 26 -3.00 1.92 -16.51
CA ILE A 26 -2.77 0.98 -15.42
C ILE A 26 -3.44 1.48 -14.14
N SER A 27 -3.24 2.74 -13.77
CA SER A 27 -3.89 3.31 -12.57
C SER A 27 -5.42 3.21 -12.66
N PHE A 28 -6.01 3.48 -13.84
CA PHE A 28 -7.45 3.33 -14.05
C PHE A 28 -7.91 1.89 -13.90
N ALA A 29 -7.20 0.93 -14.50
CA ALA A 29 -7.52 -0.49 -14.38
C ALA A 29 -7.45 -0.97 -12.92
N CYS A 30 -6.41 -0.57 -12.18
CA CYS A 30 -6.30 -0.84 -10.74
C CYS A 30 -7.52 -0.31 -9.98
N CYS A 31 -7.86 0.97 -10.15
CA CYS A 31 -9.04 1.53 -9.48
C CYS A 31 -10.31 0.77 -9.85
N ALA A 32 -10.59 0.57 -11.14
CA ALA A 32 -11.80 -0.10 -11.59
C ALA A 32 -11.99 -1.50 -11.00
N CYS A 33 -10.91 -2.27 -10.85
CA CYS A 33 -10.94 -3.63 -10.31
C CYS A 33 -11.21 -3.69 -8.79
N TYR A 34 -10.90 -2.63 -8.05
CA TYR A 34 -10.95 -2.62 -6.57
C TYR A 34 -11.91 -1.57 -5.99
N LEU A 35 -12.57 -0.74 -6.82
CA LEU A 35 -13.55 0.25 -6.33
C LEU A 35 -14.68 -0.40 -5.52
N ASN A 36 -15.07 -1.64 -5.87
CA ASN A 36 -16.10 -2.38 -5.17
C ASN A 36 -15.67 -2.89 -3.77
N SER A 37 -14.37 -2.84 -3.42
CA SER A 37 -13.91 -3.24 -2.08
C SER A 37 -13.92 -2.11 -1.06
N LEU A 38 -14.12 -0.85 -1.48
CA LEU A 38 -14.04 0.31 -0.58
C LEU A 38 -15.10 0.29 0.53
N ASP A 39 -16.30 -0.19 0.23
CA ASP A 39 -17.41 -0.30 1.18
C ASP A 39 -17.41 -1.63 1.97
N GLY A 40 -16.34 -2.43 1.84
CA GLY A 40 -16.17 -3.66 2.61
C GLY A 40 -15.74 -3.41 4.06
N ASP A 41 -16.10 -4.33 4.94
CA ASP A 41 -15.65 -4.38 6.34
C ASP A 41 -14.33 -5.14 6.51
N PHE A 42 -13.71 -5.04 7.69
CA PHE A 42 -12.57 -5.88 8.06
C PHE A 42 -12.99 -7.35 8.14
N VAL A 43 -12.38 -8.19 7.30
CA VAL A 43 -12.70 -9.63 7.22
C VAL A 43 -11.42 -10.47 7.19
N TYR A 44 -11.53 -11.74 7.56
CA TYR A 44 -10.42 -12.69 7.54
C TYR A 44 -9.15 -12.16 8.25
N ASP A 45 -8.06 -12.01 7.51
CA ASP A 45 -6.74 -11.64 8.00
C ASP A 45 -6.68 -10.21 8.55
N ASP A 46 -7.57 -9.30 8.09
CA ASP A 46 -7.65 -7.94 8.62
C ASP A 46 -7.96 -7.94 10.12
N GLY A 47 -8.74 -8.93 10.55
CA GLY A 47 -9.07 -9.15 11.95
C GLY A 47 -7.80 -9.28 12.80
N ALA A 48 -6.91 -10.20 12.40
CA ALA A 48 -5.66 -10.46 13.12
C ALA A 48 -4.63 -9.35 12.90
N ALA A 49 -4.39 -8.96 11.65
CA ALA A 49 -3.31 -8.04 11.27
C ALA A 49 -3.57 -6.58 11.68
N ILE A 50 -4.83 -6.15 11.72
CA ILE A 50 -5.20 -4.74 11.95
C ILE A 50 -5.98 -4.60 13.26
N THR A 51 -7.13 -5.27 13.38
CA THR A 51 -8.09 -4.92 14.45
C THR A 51 -7.64 -5.39 15.84
N LYS A 52 -6.97 -6.54 15.91
CA LYS A 52 -6.48 -7.20 17.13
C LYS A 52 -4.99 -7.01 17.35
N ASN A 53 -4.26 -6.46 16.38
CA ASN A 53 -2.82 -6.26 16.48
C ASN A 53 -2.48 -5.06 17.37
N ALA A 54 -1.77 -5.31 18.47
CA ALA A 54 -1.29 -4.28 19.39
C ALA A 54 -0.36 -3.27 18.69
N ASP A 55 0.43 -3.72 17.71
CA ASP A 55 1.36 -2.87 16.98
C ASP A 55 0.68 -1.88 16.06
N VAL A 56 -0.51 -2.22 15.57
CA VAL A 56 -1.33 -1.33 14.75
C VAL A 56 -2.18 -0.41 15.62
N THR A 57 -2.84 -0.95 16.64
CA THR A 57 -3.75 -0.17 17.50
C THR A 57 -3.01 0.74 18.48
N GLY A 58 -1.73 0.47 18.74
CA GLY A 58 -0.93 1.17 19.74
C GLY A 58 -1.30 0.84 21.19
N ASN A 59 -2.23 -0.08 21.39
CA ASN A 59 -2.59 -0.57 22.72
C ASN A 59 -1.46 -1.46 23.23
N SER A 60 -0.79 -1.01 24.29
CA SER A 60 0.26 -1.77 24.99
C SER A 60 1.56 -2.02 24.21
N SER A 61 1.76 -1.45 23.01
CA SER A 61 3.05 -1.50 22.30
C SER A 61 3.54 -0.11 21.85
N LYS A 62 4.85 0.10 22.00
CA LYS A 62 5.55 1.27 21.45
C LYS A 62 5.74 1.07 19.95
N VAL A 63 5.90 2.17 19.21
CA VAL A 63 6.16 2.11 17.76
C VAL A 63 7.38 1.26 17.43
N TRP A 64 8.40 1.23 18.29
CA TRP A 64 9.60 0.42 18.06
C TRP A 64 9.39 -1.08 18.23
N ASP A 65 8.36 -1.50 18.96
CA ASP A 65 8.12 -2.92 19.27
C ASP A 65 7.69 -3.70 18.02
N LEU A 66 7.07 -3.01 17.04
CA LEU A 66 6.67 -3.63 15.75
C LEU A 66 7.86 -4.20 14.95
N PHE A 67 9.10 -3.77 15.22
CA PHE A 67 10.29 -4.32 14.57
C PHE A 67 10.77 -5.63 15.22
N LEU A 68 10.22 -5.98 16.37
CA LEU A 68 10.52 -7.21 17.11
C LEU A 68 9.42 -8.26 16.95
N HIS A 69 8.26 -7.86 16.42
CA HIS A 69 7.11 -8.72 16.21
C HIS A 69 6.95 -9.11 14.73
N ASP A 70 6.23 -10.21 14.49
CA ASP A 70 5.77 -10.61 13.18
C ASP A 70 4.56 -9.78 12.74
N PHE A 71 4.12 -9.99 11.50
CA PHE A 71 3.01 -9.26 10.90
C PHE A 71 1.69 -9.33 11.70
N TRP A 72 1.52 -10.36 12.52
CA TRP A 72 0.31 -10.59 13.31
C TRP A 72 0.41 -10.02 14.73
N GLY A 73 1.56 -9.44 15.10
CA GLY A 73 1.81 -8.85 16.41
C GLY A 73 2.39 -9.82 17.44
N GLN A 74 2.92 -10.97 17.00
CA GLN A 74 3.57 -11.95 17.87
C GLN A 74 5.10 -11.76 17.86
N GLU A 75 5.78 -11.90 19.00
CA GLU A 75 7.25 -11.83 19.06
C GLU A 75 7.94 -12.79 18.06
N LEU A 76 8.83 -12.26 17.21
CA LEU A 76 9.53 -13.02 16.17
C LEU A 76 10.36 -14.18 16.74
N GLN A 77 10.81 -14.10 17.99
CA GLN A 77 11.60 -15.15 18.62
C GLN A 77 10.74 -16.29 19.17
N SER A 78 9.44 -16.06 19.41
CA SER A 78 8.53 -17.08 19.92
C SER A 78 8.34 -18.22 18.93
N ASN A 79 8.22 -19.46 19.42
CA ASN A 79 7.90 -20.63 18.61
C ASN A 79 6.50 -20.56 17.98
N ASP A 80 5.60 -19.76 18.56
CA ASP A 80 4.23 -19.57 18.06
C ASP A 80 4.13 -18.50 16.97
N SER A 81 5.23 -17.81 16.66
CA SER A 81 5.27 -16.82 15.59
C SER A 81 5.24 -17.49 14.21
N HIS A 82 4.50 -16.86 13.30
CA HIS A 82 4.46 -17.25 11.89
C HIS A 82 5.73 -16.84 11.13
N LYS A 83 6.65 -16.10 11.79
CA LYS A 83 7.91 -15.57 11.25
C LYS A 83 7.74 -14.67 10.02
N SER A 84 6.51 -14.20 9.76
CA SER A 84 6.19 -13.29 8.66
C SER A 84 6.61 -11.87 9.01
N TYR A 85 7.82 -11.47 8.63
CA TYR A 85 8.38 -10.16 8.96
C TYR A 85 7.96 -9.07 7.96
N ARG A 86 7.10 -8.12 8.40
CA ARG A 86 6.54 -7.04 7.54
C ARG A 86 6.41 -5.70 8.29
N PRO A 87 7.47 -5.20 8.93
CA PRO A 87 7.40 -4.05 9.83
C PRO A 87 6.90 -2.77 9.13
N LEU A 88 7.29 -2.55 7.88
CA LEU A 88 6.86 -1.36 7.13
C LEU A 88 5.36 -1.39 6.81
N THR A 89 4.79 -2.56 6.51
CA THR A 89 3.35 -2.70 6.30
C THR A 89 2.59 -2.52 7.61
N THR A 90 3.07 -3.10 8.71
CA THR A 90 2.46 -2.88 10.03
C THR A 90 2.55 -1.40 10.44
N LEU A 91 3.64 -0.71 10.10
CA LEU A 91 3.80 0.72 10.36
C LEU A 91 2.82 1.57 9.55
N THR A 92 2.60 1.28 8.27
CA THR A 92 1.57 2.00 7.49
C THR A 92 0.17 1.78 8.04
N PHE A 93 -0.13 0.56 8.52
CA PHE A 93 -1.39 0.28 9.21
C PHE A 93 -1.52 1.06 10.51
N ARG A 94 -0.46 1.14 11.32
CA ARG A 94 -0.45 1.96 12.54
C ARG A 94 -0.70 3.43 12.24
N TRP A 95 -0.06 3.99 11.22
CA TRP A 95 -0.30 5.38 10.82
C TRP A 95 -1.73 5.60 10.33
N ASN A 96 -2.28 4.69 9.51
CA ASN A 96 -3.66 4.79 9.07
C ASN A 96 -4.63 4.72 10.27
N PHE A 97 -4.40 3.80 11.21
CA PHE A 97 -5.18 3.69 12.44
C PHE A 97 -5.10 4.96 13.29
N LEU A 98 -3.93 5.57 13.44
CA LEU A 98 -3.76 6.81 14.20
C LEU A 98 -4.53 7.99 13.59
N LEU A 99 -4.63 8.04 12.26
CA LEU A 99 -5.28 9.13 11.54
C LEU A 99 -6.81 8.95 11.43
N PHE A 100 -7.27 7.71 11.22
CA PHE A 100 -8.65 7.42 10.83
C PHE A 100 -9.35 6.37 11.71
N GLY A 101 -8.67 5.84 12.73
CA GLY A 101 -9.20 4.81 13.62
C GLY A 101 -9.46 3.49 12.90
N ARG A 102 -10.49 2.75 13.35
CA ARG A 102 -10.94 1.48 12.76
C ARG A 102 -11.86 1.70 11.55
N SER A 103 -11.42 2.46 10.57
CA SER A 103 -12.18 2.72 9.34
C SER A 103 -11.70 1.82 8.20
N ALA A 104 -12.41 0.71 7.92
CA ALA A 104 -12.02 -0.24 6.86
C ALA A 104 -11.84 0.45 5.50
N ASN A 105 -12.75 1.34 5.13
CA ASN A 105 -12.66 2.14 3.92
C ASN A 105 -11.36 2.98 3.84
N SER A 106 -10.89 3.52 4.97
CA SER A 106 -9.60 4.23 5.01
C SER A 106 -8.40 3.33 4.67
N PHE A 107 -8.38 2.09 5.19
CA PHE A 107 -7.34 1.12 4.87
C PHE A 107 -7.43 0.69 3.40
N HIS A 108 -8.64 0.42 2.90
CA HIS A 108 -8.85 0.04 1.50
C HIS A 108 -8.43 1.15 0.54
N SER A 109 -8.85 2.38 0.81
CA SER A 109 -8.48 3.56 0.01
C SER A 109 -6.97 3.77 -0.01
N PHE A 110 -6.31 3.69 1.15
CA PHE A 110 -4.86 3.86 1.23
C PHE A 110 -4.10 2.76 0.48
N ASN A 111 -4.51 1.49 0.65
CA ASN A 111 -3.92 0.36 -0.06
C ASN A 111 -4.15 0.46 -1.57
N LEU A 112 -5.33 0.91 -2.01
CA LEU A 112 -5.64 1.10 -3.43
C LEU A 112 -4.77 2.20 -4.05
N ILE A 113 -4.57 3.33 -3.36
CA ILE A 113 -3.68 4.40 -3.81
C ILE A 113 -2.25 3.88 -3.95
N LEU A 114 -1.73 3.17 -2.92
CA LEU A 114 -0.39 2.58 -2.98
C LEU A 114 -0.26 1.55 -4.12
N HIS A 115 -1.25 0.69 -4.31
CA HIS A 115 -1.27 -0.28 -5.39
C HIS A 115 -1.24 0.40 -6.75
N ALA A 116 -2.08 1.41 -6.99
CA ALA A 116 -2.12 2.15 -8.24
C ALA A 116 -0.79 2.86 -8.54
N LEU A 117 -0.12 3.42 -7.52
CA LEU A 117 1.19 4.07 -7.67
C LEU A 117 2.30 3.08 -8.03
N VAL A 118 2.35 1.94 -7.35
CA VAL A 118 3.38 0.90 -7.57
C VAL A 118 3.15 0.13 -8.87
N SER A 119 1.90 -0.08 -9.27
CA SER A 119 1.60 -0.79 -10.53
C SER A 119 1.89 0.05 -11.77
N ALA A 120 1.79 1.38 -11.66
CA ALA A 120 1.97 2.29 -12.80
C ALA A 120 3.43 2.77 -13.01
N GLN A 121 4.37 2.42 -12.11
CA GLN A 121 5.77 2.87 -12.14
C GLN A 121 6.59 2.32 -13.32
#